data_AF-A0A8J7Y042-F1
#
_entry.id   AF-A0A8J7Y042-F1
#
_cell.length_a   1.000
_cell.length_b   1.000
_cell.length_c   1.000
_cell.angle_alpha   90.00
_cell.angle_beta   90.00
_cell.angle_gamma   90.00
#
_symmetry.space_group_name_H-M   'P 1'
#
loop_
_entity.id
_entity.type
_entity.pdbx_description
1 polymer ?
#
loop_
_entity_poly.entity_id
_entity_poly.type
_entity_poly.pdbx_seq_one_letter_code
_entity_poly.pdbx_strand_id
1 'polypeptide(L)'
;MARFDIGSISLWVSPVSIMKCFVGIGWVARGSEAELREYSIFCDGFLPFLISQDNEMPIDDFCKILIRKIDEIMENRHLESNLVTRFSQRLKNTLKNQKNRENACLYAFRYTIWLTAWMNSPFGKIGNQAAQQIEKWGVQPLYEALGAAASFGNAVFGKFVPSLQAVCVQLDVIYQNECSELQFIETLLHEEIHAVIHARMGEDETRYELAWLNELAAVLTSQFAIESAARELQDVKISEQVERCLNRMRSRQQYGTLADAVLRGTENHLIVWRAWERIFDLPQEKKRNYARNSVITPILHEVGWNVEFPYTYDNKYVTVYV
;
A
#
# COMPACT_ATOMS: atom_id res chain seq x y z
N MET A 1 11.52 9.86 -16.82
CA MET A 1 11.37 8.52 -16.22
C MET A 1 12.36 8.47 -15.08
N ALA A 2 11.95 8.02 -13.90
CA ALA A 2 12.86 7.96 -12.77
C ALA A 2 12.50 6.81 -11.84
N ARG A 3 13.56 6.19 -11.33
CA ARG A 3 13.55 5.37 -10.13
C ARG A 3 13.99 6.27 -8.97
N PHE A 4 13.22 6.27 -7.90
CA PHE A 4 13.52 6.99 -6.67
C PHE A 4 13.81 5.97 -5.57
N ASP A 5 15.04 5.96 -5.07
CA ASP A 5 15.40 5.14 -3.92
C ASP A 5 15.30 5.99 -2.65
N ILE A 6 14.44 5.55 -1.72
CA ILE A 6 14.10 6.21 -0.45
C ILE A 6 14.41 5.22 0.68
N GLY A 7 15.60 5.34 1.29
CA GLY A 7 16.13 4.26 2.13
C GLY A 7 16.28 2.97 1.32
N SER A 8 15.73 1.85 1.80
CA SER A 8 15.67 0.60 1.03
C SER A 8 14.45 0.49 0.10
N ILE A 9 13.54 1.46 0.08
CA ILE A 9 12.34 1.41 -0.77
C ILE A 9 12.69 1.95 -2.16
N SER A 10 12.32 1.22 -3.20
CA SER A 10 12.45 1.69 -4.58
C SER A 10 11.09 2.01 -5.18
N LEU A 11 10.91 3.26 -5.63
CA LEU A 11 9.68 3.73 -6.28
C LEU A 11 9.92 4.05 -7.75
N TRP A 12 9.14 3.43 -8.63
CA TRP A 12 9.14 3.72 -10.06
C TRP A 12 8.08 4.73 -10.46
N VAL A 13 8.51 5.82 -11.10
CA VAL A 13 7.63 6.77 -11.78
C VAL A 13 8.01 6.85 -13.26
N SER A 14 7.31 6.06 -14.05
CA SER A 14 7.47 5.98 -15.50
C SER A 14 6.11 5.84 -16.18
N PRO A 15 6.02 6.08 -17.50
CA PRO A 15 4.79 5.84 -18.23
C PRO A 15 4.32 4.38 -18.10
N VAL A 16 5.26 3.44 -18.01
CA VAL A 16 4.97 2.02 -17.78
C VAL A 16 4.44 1.77 -16.37
N SER A 17 5.04 2.31 -15.31
CA SER A 17 4.51 2.09 -13.94
C SER A 17 3.10 2.67 -13.76
N ILE A 18 2.82 3.83 -14.35
CA ILE A 18 1.48 4.42 -14.37
C ILE A 18 0.50 3.54 -15.18
N MET A 19 0.92 3.02 -16.33
CA MET A 19 0.09 2.13 -17.15
C MET A 19 -0.15 0.76 -16.48
N LYS A 20 0.85 0.22 -15.75
CA LYS A 20 0.67 -0.95 -14.89
C LYS A 20 -0.46 -0.72 -13.89
N CYS A 21 -0.54 0.48 -13.30
CA CYS A 21 -1.63 0.83 -12.39
C CYS A 21 -2.99 0.94 -13.10
N PHE A 22 -3.06 1.56 -14.29
CA PHE A 22 -4.31 1.62 -15.07
C PHE A 22 -4.88 0.24 -15.44
N VAL A 23 -4.01 -0.74 -15.64
CA VAL A 23 -4.36 -2.07 -16.15
C VAL A 23 -4.51 -3.07 -15.00
N GLY A 24 -3.73 -2.93 -13.94
CA GLY A 24 -3.64 -3.89 -12.83
C GLY A 24 -4.59 -3.62 -11.67
N ILE A 25 -5.21 -2.43 -11.60
CA ILE A 25 -5.90 -1.96 -10.40
C ILE A 25 -7.38 -1.65 -10.68
N GLY A 26 -8.23 -1.86 -9.67
CA GLY A 26 -9.62 -1.36 -9.68
C GLY A 26 -10.64 -2.34 -10.28
N TRP A 27 -10.30 -3.63 -10.31
CA TRP A 27 -11.15 -4.67 -10.90
C TRP A 27 -11.83 -5.47 -9.81
N VAL A 28 -13.16 -5.55 -9.87
CA VAL A 28 -13.96 -6.47 -9.05
C VAL A 28 -14.72 -7.35 -10.02
N ALA A 29 -14.41 -8.64 -10.02
CA ALA A 29 -15.13 -9.62 -10.82
C ALA A 29 -16.38 -10.11 -10.10
N ARG A 30 -17.49 -10.23 -10.82
CA ARG A 30 -18.74 -10.84 -10.36
C ARG A 30 -19.28 -11.72 -11.47
N GLY A 31 -19.58 -12.97 -11.15
CA GLY A 31 -20.06 -13.96 -12.11
C GLY A 31 -20.38 -15.27 -11.41
N SER A 32 -20.77 -16.28 -12.19
CA SER A 32 -20.88 -17.65 -11.71
C SER A 32 -19.52 -18.21 -11.27
N GLU A 33 -19.53 -19.28 -10.48
CA GLU A 33 -18.30 -19.93 -10.00
C GLU A 33 -17.37 -20.35 -11.16
N ALA A 34 -17.94 -20.82 -12.28
CA ALA A 34 -17.18 -21.17 -13.47
C ALA A 34 -16.51 -19.94 -14.11
N GLU A 35 -17.22 -18.83 -14.23
CA GLU A 35 -16.68 -17.57 -14.76
C GLU A 35 -15.58 -16.99 -13.85
N LEU A 36 -15.76 -17.08 -12.53
CA LEU A 36 -14.76 -16.63 -11.57
C LEU A 36 -13.50 -17.50 -11.60
N ARG A 37 -13.63 -18.81 -11.84
CA ARG A 37 -12.47 -19.70 -12.06
C ARG A 37 -11.69 -19.31 -13.32
N GLU A 38 -12.37 -19.07 -14.45
CA GLU A 38 -11.69 -18.60 -15.67
C GLU A 38 -11.03 -17.23 -15.47
N TYR A 39 -11.70 -16.31 -14.77
CA TYR A 39 -11.14 -15.02 -14.41
C TYR A 39 -9.86 -15.17 -13.57
N SER A 40 -9.87 -16.07 -12.57
CA SER A 40 -8.67 -16.38 -11.77
C SER A 40 -7.53 -16.90 -12.65
N ILE A 41 -7.81 -17.90 -13.51
CA ILE A 41 -6.79 -18.47 -14.42
C ILE A 41 -6.18 -17.39 -15.32
N PHE A 42 -7.01 -16.45 -15.82
CA PHE A 42 -6.53 -15.32 -16.58
C PHE A 42 -5.61 -14.42 -15.75
N CYS A 43 -6.05 -14.00 -14.56
CA CYS A 43 -5.30 -13.13 -13.67
C CYS A 43 -3.96 -13.75 -13.22
N ASP A 44 -3.96 -15.05 -12.89
CA ASP A 44 -2.76 -15.80 -12.50
C ASP A 44 -1.72 -15.87 -13.63
N GLY A 45 -2.17 -15.84 -14.89
CA GLY A 45 -1.29 -15.77 -16.05
C GLY A 45 -0.85 -14.35 -16.42
N PHE A 46 -1.74 -13.36 -16.23
CA PHE A 46 -1.56 -12.01 -16.75
C PHE A 46 -0.87 -11.06 -15.76
N LEU A 47 -1.27 -11.05 -14.49
CA LEU A 47 -0.79 -10.05 -13.52
C LEU A 47 0.69 -10.25 -13.15
N PRO A 48 1.21 -11.47 -12.94
CA PRO A 48 2.64 -11.67 -12.78
C PRO A 48 3.43 -11.20 -14.00
N PHE A 49 2.92 -11.46 -15.20
CA PHE A 49 3.55 -10.99 -16.45
C PHE A 49 3.51 -9.46 -16.56
N LEU A 50 2.39 -8.82 -16.21
CA LEU A 50 2.25 -7.36 -16.20
C LEU A 50 3.34 -6.72 -15.36
N ILE A 51 3.56 -7.23 -14.15
CA ILE A 51 4.50 -6.67 -13.19
C ILE A 51 5.95 -6.96 -13.57
N SER A 52 6.23 -8.13 -14.15
CA SER A 52 7.58 -8.50 -14.58
C SER A 52 8.12 -7.67 -15.74
N GLN A 53 7.30 -6.87 -16.42
CA GLN A 53 7.78 -6.03 -17.51
C GLN A 53 8.65 -4.89 -16.99
N ASP A 54 9.70 -4.55 -17.74
CA ASP A 54 10.61 -3.47 -17.40
C ASP A 54 9.88 -2.11 -17.35
N ASN A 55 10.07 -1.37 -16.25
CA ASN A 55 9.50 -0.04 -16.05
C ASN A 55 10.15 1.03 -16.96
N GLU A 56 11.29 0.76 -17.58
CA GLU A 56 11.98 1.67 -18.50
C GLU A 56 11.63 1.46 -19.97
N MET A 57 10.86 0.41 -20.29
CA MET A 57 10.46 0.08 -21.66
C MET A 57 9.66 1.22 -22.32
N PRO A 58 9.81 1.45 -23.65
CA PRO A 58 8.90 2.32 -24.39
C PRO A 58 7.43 1.91 -24.22
N ILE A 59 6.57 2.86 -23.88
CA ILE A 59 5.16 2.57 -23.54
C ILE A 59 4.40 1.85 -24.65
N ASP A 60 4.69 2.15 -25.91
CA ASP A 60 4.04 1.50 -27.05
C ASP A 60 4.42 0.03 -27.16
N ASP A 61 5.67 -0.32 -26.86
CA ASP A 61 6.13 -1.70 -26.91
C ASP A 61 5.60 -2.49 -25.71
N PHE A 62 5.58 -1.87 -24.53
CA PHE A 62 4.91 -2.40 -23.34
C PHE A 62 3.43 -2.72 -23.64
N CYS A 63 2.69 -1.78 -24.23
CA CYS A 63 1.28 -2.00 -24.56
C CYS A 63 1.08 -3.13 -25.59
N LYS A 64 1.92 -3.20 -26.64
CA LYS A 64 1.85 -4.28 -27.64
C LYS A 64 2.14 -5.65 -27.03
N ILE A 65 3.16 -5.74 -26.17
CA ILE A 65 3.54 -6.99 -25.51
C ILE A 65 2.42 -7.48 -24.60
N LEU A 66 1.80 -6.60 -23.81
CA LEU A 66 0.67 -6.98 -22.98
C LEU A 66 -0.55 -7.41 -23.80
N ILE A 67 -0.88 -6.73 -24.89
CA ILE A 67 -1.98 -7.14 -25.76
C ILE A 67 -1.76 -8.57 -26.29
N ARG A 68 -0.54 -8.86 -26.77
CA ARG A 68 -0.17 -10.20 -27.23
C ARG A 68 -0.28 -11.23 -26.12
N LYS A 69 0.14 -10.88 -24.89
CA LYS A 69 0.00 -11.79 -23.74
C LYS A 69 -1.46 -12.09 -23.41
N ILE A 70 -2.33 -11.08 -23.52
CA ILE A 70 -3.78 -11.27 -23.33
C ILE A 70 -4.32 -12.25 -24.40
N ASP A 71 -3.97 -12.05 -25.68
CA ASP A 71 -4.36 -12.97 -26.76
C ASP A 71 -3.86 -14.40 -26.49
N GLU A 72 -2.57 -14.55 -26.15
CA GLU A 72 -1.93 -15.83 -25.84
C GLU A 72 -2.62 -16.57 -24.68
N ILE A 73 -2.95 -15.89 -23.58
CA ILE A 73 -3.62 -16.52 -22.42
C ILE A 73 -5.02 -16.99 -22.82
N MET A 74 -5.79 -16.15 -23.52
CA MET A 74 -7.15 -16.48 -23.94
C MET A 74 -7.16 -17.72 -24.86
N GLU A 75 -6.23 -17.77 -25.83
CA GLU A 75 -6.11 -18.87 -26.79
C GLU A 75 -5.59 -20.16 -26.13
N ASN A 76 -4.48 -20.11 -25.39
CA ASN A 76 -3.82 -21.30 -24.83
C ASN A 76 -4.61 -21.94 -23.69
N ARG A 77 -5.43 -21.16 -22.97
CA ARG A 77 -6.23 -21.65 -21.84
C ARG A 77 -7.70 -21.89 -22.22
N HIS A 78 -8.07 -21.65 -23.49
CA HIS A 78 -9.44 -21.80 -23.99
C HIS A 78 -10.48 -21.09 -23.09
N LEU A 79 -10.18 -19.83 -22.72
CA LEU A 79 -11.05 -19.04 -21.84
C LEU A 79 -12.13 -18.36 -22.68
N GLU A 80 -13.39 -18.74 -22.47
CA GLU A 80 -14.50 -18.35 -23.36
C GLU A 80 -15.65 -17.65 -22.62
N SER A 81 -15.61 -17.60 -21.29
CA SER A 81 -16.68 -16.97 -20.52
C SER A 81 -16.89 -15.50 -20.89
N ASN A 82 -18.13 -15.04 -20.77
CA ASN A 82 -18.49 -13.65 -21.01
C ASN A 82 -17.71 -12.70 -20.09
N LEU A 83 -17.46 -13.10 -18.85
CA LEU A 83 -16.71 -12.31 -17.87
C LEU A 83 -15.27 -12.06 -18.34
N VAL A 84 -14.49 -13.11 -18.62
CA VAL A 84 -13.08 -12.98 -19.00
C VAL A 84 -12.90 -12.37 -20.39
N THR A 85 -13.84 -12.63 -21.32
CA THR A 85 -13.85 -12.02 -22.65
C THR A 85 -14.08 -10.50 -22.58
N ARG A 86 -15.05 -10.04 -21.77
CA ARG A 86 -15.29 -8.60 -21.57
C ARG A 86 -14.14 -7.94 -20.83
N PHE A 87 -13.59 -8.62 -19.82
CA PHE A 87 -12.45 -8.13 -19.06
C PHE A 87 -11.22 -7.95 -19.96
N SER A 88 -10.82 -8.98 -20.69
CA SER A 88 -9.69 -8.93 -21.63
C SER A 88 -9.87 -7.86 -22.70
N GLN A 89 -11.07 -7.71 -23.26
CA GLN A 89 -11.35 -6.64 -24.23
C GLN A 89 -11.24 -5.26 -23.59
N ARG A 90 -11.68 -5.08 -22.35
CA ARG A 90 -11.51 -3.82 -21.62
C ARG A 90 -10.04 -3.50 -21.38
N LEU A 91 -9.22 -4.48 -20.98
CA LEU A 91 -7.77 -4.30 -20.85
C LEU A 91 -7.12 -3.91 -22.18
N LYS A 92 -7.44 -4.61 -23.27
CA LYS A 92 -6.96 -4.27 -24.63
C LYS A 92 -7.37 -2.86 -25.03
N ASN A 93 -8.60 -2.45 -24.73
CA ASN A 93 -9.07 -1.09 -25.02
C ASN A 93 -8.28 -0.05 -24.21
N THR A 94 -8.01 -0.31 -22.93
CA THR A 94 -7.17 0.57 -22.10
C THR A 94 -5.78 0.73 -22.70
N LEU A 95 -5.14 -0.37 -23.12
CA LEU A 95 -3.79 -0.41 -23.69
C LEU A 95 -3.72 0.22 -25.09
N LYS A 96 -4.73 0.01 -25.94
CA LYS A 96 -4.80 0.59 -27.30
C LYS A 96 -5.14 2.08 -27.28
N ASN A 97 -5.78 2.58 -26.22
CA ASN A 97 -6.22 3.96 -26.16
C ASN A 97 -5.02 4.93 -26.14
N GLN A 98 -4.93 5.76 -27.18
CA GLN A 98 -3.86 6.74 -27.34
C GLN A 98 -3.84 7.76 -26.20
N LYS A 99 -5.02 8.25 -25.77
CA LYS A 99 -5.14 9.21 -24.67
C LYS A 99 -4.64 8.64 -23.34
N ASN A 100 -4.86 7.34 -23.08
CA ASN A 100 -4.33 6.71 -21.87
C ASN A 100 -2.80 6.68 -21.89
N ARG A 101 -2.19 6.37 -23.04
CA ARG A 101 -0.73 6.37 -23.21
C ARG A 101 -0.15 7.78 -23.03
N GLU A 102 -0.76 8.78 -23.65
CA GLU A 102 -0.38 10.19 -23.50
C GLU A 102 -0.51 10.67 -22.05
N ASN A 103 -1.62 10.34 -21.38
CA ASN A 103 -1.81 10.67 -19.97
C ASN A 103 -0.76 10.00 -19.08
N ALA A 104 -0.44 8.73 -19.30
CA ALA A 104 0.59 8.04 -18.54
C ALA A 104 1.96 8.74 -18.70
N CYS A 105 2.32 9.16 -19.91
CA CYS A 105 3.52 9.97 -20.17
C CYS A 105 3.48 11.32 -19.44
N LEU A 106 2.36 12.02 -19.50
CA LEU A 106 2.18 13.33 -18.85
C LEU A 106 2.31 13.22 -17.33
N TYR A 107 1.63 12.25 -16.71
CA TYR A 107 1.69 12.00 -15.28
C TYR A 107 3.11 11.62 -14.84
N ALA A 108 3.74 10.68 -15.55
CA ALA A 108 5.10 10.27 -15.24
C ALA A 108 6.08 11.46 -15.29
N PHE A 109 5.99 12.29 -16.33
CA PHE A 109 6.82 13.50 -16.44
C PHE A 109 6.58 14.47 -15.28
N ARG A 110 5.31 14.82 -15.02
CA ARG A 110 4.92 15.76 -13.96
C ARG A 110 5.41 15.30 -12.58
N TYR A 111 5.15 14.05 -12.24
CA TYR A 111 5.48 13.55 -10.90
C TYR A 111 6.95 13.18 -10.74
N THR A 112 7.66 12.90 -11.83
CA THR A 112 9.14 12.82 -11.79
C THR A 112 9.73 14.15 -11.34
N ILE A 113 9.29 15.29 -11.92
CA ILE A 113 9.78 16.62 -11.54
C ILE A 113 9.48 16.90 -10.07
N TRP A 114 8.23 16.66 -9.64
CA TRP A 114 7.82 16.90 -8.27
C TRP A 114 8.61 16.07 -7.26
N LEU A 115 8.72 14.75 -7.47
CA LEU A 115 9.49 13.88 -6.57
C LEU A 115 10.99 14.17 -6.59
N THR A 116 11.53 14.63 -7.71
CA THR A 116 12.93 15.10 -7.78
C THR A 116 13.14 16.34 -6.92
N ALA A 117 12.22 17.31 -6.97
CA ALA A 117 12.26 18.48 -6.09
C ALA A 117 12.11 18.07 -4.60
N TRP A 118 11.21 17.13 -4.31
CA TRP A 118 11.03 16.59 -2.96
C TRP A 118 12.29 15.89 -2.43
N MET A 119 12.93 15.01 -3.22
CA MET A 119 14.17 14.31 -2.83
C MET A 119 15.30 15.26 -2.46
N ASN A 120 15.36 16.42 -3.12
CA ASN A 120 16.36 17.45 -2.87
C ASN A 120 15.98 18.44 -1.75
N SER A 121 14.81 18.25 -1.11
CA SER A 121 14.32 19.08 0.00
C SER A 121 14.68 18.47 1.36
N PRO A 122 14.50 19.20 2.47
CA PRO A 122 14.61 18.63 3.82
C PRO A 122 13.69 17.42 4.03
N PHE A 123 12.51 17.40 3.42
CA PHE A 123 11.57 16.27 3.53
C PHE A 123 12.08 15.01 2.83
N GLY A 124 12.90 15.13 1.79
CA GLY A 124 13.60 14.00 1.18
C GLY A 124 14.57 13.32 2.15
N LYS A 125 15.27 14.10 2.98
CA LYS A 125 16.14 13.56 4.05
C LYS A 125 15.33 12.85 5.13
N ILE A 126 14.21 13.44 5.56
CA ILE A 126 13.28 12.82 6.50
C ILE A 126 12.77 11.50 5.94
N GLY A 127 12.36 11.45 4.67
CA GLY A 127 11.87 10.22 4.04
C GLY A 127 12.91 9.11 4.05
N ASN A 128 14.16 9.41 3.68
CA ASN A 128 15.26 8.44 3.73
C ASN A 128 15.53 7.93 5.15
N GLN A 129 15.57 8.83 6.14
CA GLN A 129 15.78 8.45 7.53
C GLN A 129 14.60 7.64 8.08
N ALA A 130 13.37 8.02 7.76
CA ALA A 130 12.16 7.31 8.20
C ALA A 130 12.10 5.89 7.62
N ALA A 131 12.45 5.71 6.33
CA ALA A 131 12.60 4.38 5.73
C ALA A 131 13.63 3.53 6.49
N GLN A 132 14.80 4.09 6.82
CA GLN A 132 15.80 3.40 7.63
C GLN A 132 15.32 3.08 9.05
N GLN A 133 14.47 3.91 9.66
CA GLN A 133 13.90 3.62 10.98
C GLN A 133 12.95 2.43 10.94
N ILE A 134 12.03 2.37 9.96
CA ILE A 134 11.12 1.23 9.85
C ILE A 134 11.86 -0.08 9.56
N GLU A 135 12.95 -0.03 8.77
CA GLU A 135 13.82 -1.18 8.52
C GLU A 135 14.47 -1.70 9.81
N LYS A 136 14.98 -0.79 10.66
CA LYS A 136 15.55 -1.14 11.98
C LYS A 136 14.52 -1.81 12.89
N TRP A 137 13.23 -1.52 12.70
CA TRP A 137 12.14 -2.15 13.43
C TRP A 137 11.63 -3.43 12.77
N GLY A 138 12.28 -3.92 11.72
CA GLY A 138 11.92 -5.18 11.07
C GLY A 138 10.87 -5.07 9.97
N VAL A 139 10.43 -3.85 9.61
CA VAL A 139 9.62 -3.61 8.41
C VAL A 139 10.56 -3.55 7.21
N GLN A 140 10.79 -4.69 6.56
CA GLN A 140 11.61 -4.74 5.34
C GLN A 140 10.72 -4.62 4.11
N PRO A 141 10.88 -3.58 3.28
CA PRO A 141 10.19 -3.45 2.01
C PRO A 141 10.40 -4.71 1.16
N LEU A 142 9.30 -5.32 0.74
CA LEU A 142 9.33 -6.62 0.04
C LEU A 142 9.29 -6.47 -1.47
N TYR A 143 8.70 -5.37 -1.94
CA TYR A 143 8.30 -5.17 -3.32
C TYR A 143 8.73 -3.80 -3.82
N GLU A 144 8.82 -3.64 -5.13
CA GLU A 144 8.95 -2.31 -5.71
C GLU A 144 7.64 -1.53 -5.52
N ALA A 145 7.77 -0.25 -5.19
CA ALA A 145 6.66 0.66 -5.19
C ALA A 145 6.43 1.25 -6.59
N LEU A 146 5.17 1.49 -6.94
CA LEU A 146 4.76 2.08 -8.22
C LEU A 146 4.06 3.40 -8.00
N GLY A 147 4.47 4.41 -8.76
CA GLY A 147 3.69 5.64 -8.91
C GLY A 147 2.42 5.35 -9.69
N ALA A 148 1.28 5.73 -9.12
CA ALA A 148 -0.04 5.66 -9.74
C ALA A 148 -0.60 7.08 -9.93
N ALA A 149 -1.51 7.23 -10.89
CA ALA A 149 -2.31 8.43 -11.06
C ALA A 149 -3.71 8.02 -11.52
N ALA A 150 -4.77 8.70 -11.09
CA ALA A 150 -6.16 8.46 -11.52
C ALA A 150 -6.62 6.98 -11.47
N SER A 151 -6.02 6.17 -10.58
CA SER A 151 -6.18 4.71 -10.58
C SER A 151 -7.14 4.20 -9.50
N PHE A 152 -7.16 4.81 -8.30
CA PHE A 152 -7.94 4.32 -7.16
C PHE A 152 -9.15 5.21 -6.79
N GLY A 153 -9.33 6.34 -7.48
CA GLY A 153 -10.38 7.33 -7.18
C GLY A 153 -9.88 8.53 -6.37
N ASN A 154 -10.77 9.46 -6.02
CA ASN A 154 -10.40 10.80 -5.53
C ASN A 154 -10.02 10.87 -4.04
N ALA A 155 -10.03 9.76 -3.30
CA ALA A 155 -9.84 9.74 -1.85
C ALA A 155 -8.86 8.66 -1.36
N VAL A 156 -8.20 7.96 -2.28
CA VAL A 156 -7.24 6.91 -1.97
C VAL A 156 -5.85 7.45 -2.30
N PHE A 157 -4.98 7.51 -1.28
CA PHE A 157 -3.62 8.01 -1.43
C PHE A 157 -2.65 6.91 -1.87
N GLY A 158 -2.89 5.67 -1.46
CA GLY A 158 -2.07 4.52 -1.83
C GLY A 158 -2.78 3.23 -1.47
N LYS A 159 -2.21 2.11 -1.92
CA LYS A 159 -2.67 0.77 -1.60
C LYS A 159 -1.57 -0.25 -1.88
N PHE A 160 -1.33 -1.18 -0.96
CA PHE A 160 -0.69 -2.46 -1.30
C PHE A 160 -1.66 -3.31 -2.12
N VAL A 161 -1.25 -3.71 -3.33
CA VAL A 161 -2.07 -4.51 -4.24
C VAL A 161 -1.47 -5.91 -4.31
N PRO A 162 -2.04 -6.92 -3.61
CA PRO A 162 -1.47 -8.28 -3.55
C PRO A 162 -1.27 -8.90 -4.92
N SER A 163 -2.27 -8.74 -5.79
CA SER A 163 -2.24 -9.28 -7.15
C SER A 163 -1.16 -8.68 -8.06
N LEU A 164 -0.63 -7.51 -7.69
CA LEU A 164 0.52 -6.89 -8.34
C LEU A 164 1.81 -7.08 -7.55
N GLN A 165 1.74 -7.62 -6.34
CA GLN A 165 2.85 -7.68 -5.39
C GLN A 165 3.60 -6.35 -5.36
N ALA A 166 2.87 -5.25 -5.17
CA ALA A 166 3.41 -3.91 -5.27
C ALA A 166 2.67 -2.94 -4.35
N VAL A 167 3.42 -2.02 -3.76
CA VAL A 167 2.87 -0.83 -3.11
C VAL A 167 2.62 0.22 -4.17
N CYS A 168 1.39 0.68 -4.32
CA CYS A 168 1.04 1.65 -5.34
C CYS A 168 0.60 2.96 -4.70
N VAL A 169 1.22 4.07 -5.09
CA VAL A 169 1.02 5.39 -4.46
C VAL A 169 0.37 6.35 -5.46
N GLN A 170 -0.83 6.85 -5.16
CA GLN A 170 -1.61 7.75 -6.02
C GLN A 170 -1.11 9.20 -5.96
N LEU A 171 -0.16 9.51 -6.83
CA LEU A 171 0.58 10.77 -6.86
C LEU A 171 -0.31 11.98 -7.21
N ASP A 172 -1.34 11.80 -8.04
CA ASP A 172 -2.21 12.91 -8.46
C ASP A 172 -3.11 13.46 -7.35
N VAL A 173 -3.54 12.59 -6.44
CA VAL A 173 -4.31 12.98 -5.25
C VAL A 173 -3.39 13.55 -4.17
N ILE A 174 -2.24 12.92 -3.93
CA ILE A 174 -1.26 13.39 -2.94
C ILE A 174 -0.73 14.78 -3.30
N TYR A 175 -0.39 15.00 -4.58
CA TYR A 175 0.14 16.27 -5.07
C TYR A 175 -0.79 17.47 -4.82
N GLN A 176 -2.10 17.23 -4.72
CA GLN A 176 -3.10 18.28 -4.49
C GLN A 176 -3.33 18.58 -3.00
N ASN A 177 -2.68 17.84 -2.09
CA ASN A 177 -2.87 17.97 -0.66
C ASN A 177 -1.93 19.03 -0.05
N GLU A 178 -2.37 19.66 1.04
CA GLU A 178 -1.68 20.79 1.69
C GLU A 178 -0.33 20.40 2.34
N CYS A 179 -0.15 19.12 2.69
CA CYS A 179 1.12 18.56 3.18
C CYS A 179 1.64 17.47 2.22
N SER A 180 1.65 17.74 0.90
CA SER A 180 1.89 16.74 -0.16
C SER A 180 3.14 15.88 0.06
N GLU A 181 4.24 16.47 0.51
CA GLU A 181 5.53 15.84 0.74
C GLU A 181 5.48 14.84 1.89
N LEU A 182 4.82 15.21 2.99
CA LEU A 182 4.66 14.34 4.16
C LEU A 182 3.59 13.28 3.92
N GLN A 183 2.52 13.64 3.21
CA GLN A 183 1.49 12.69 2.79
C GLN A 183 2.10 11.62 1.88
N PHE A 184 2.99 11.99 0.97
CA PHE A 184 3.70 11.03 0.12
C PHE A 184 4.49 10.01 0.94
N ILE A 185 5.36 10.48 1.85
CA ILE A 185 6.20 9.58 2.66
C ILE A 185 5.34 8.71 3.57
N GLU A 186 4.37 9.30 4.27
CA GLU A 186 3.50 8.55 5.18
C GLU A 186 2.73 7.48 4.43
N THR A 187 2.15 7.82 3.27
CA THR A 187 1.44 6.84 2.43
C THR A 187 2.37 5.72 1.99
N LEU A 188 3.57 6.04 1.53
CA LEU A 188 4.54 5.02 1.10
C LEU A 188 4.88 4.06 2.24
N LEU A 189 5.30 4.59 3.40
CA LEU A 189 5.68 3.76 4.56
C LEU A 189 4.48 2.99 5.13
N HIS A 190 3.30 3.61 5.16
CA HIS A 190 2.06 3.00 5.62
C HIS A 190 1.72 1.76 4.80
N GLU A 191 1.77 1.86 3.47
CA GLU A 191 1.47 0.74 2.59
C GLU A 191 2.58 -0.34 2.58
N GLU A 192 3.85 0.01 2.83
CA GLU A 192 4.91 -0.99 3.05
C GLU A 192 4.65 -1.83 4.31
N ILE A 193 4.17 -1.21 5.39
CA ILE A 193 3.77 -1.94 6.61
C ILE A 193 2.64 -2.93 6.30
N HIS A 194 1.62 -2.49 5.54
CA HIS A 194 0.56 -3.39 5.07
C HIS A 194 1.11 -4.53 4.22
N ALA A 195 2.03 -4.24 3.29
CA ALA A 195 2.65 -5.25 2.43
C ALA A 195 3.38 -6.32 3.25
N VAL A 196 4.12 -5.94 4.29
CA VAL A 196 4.81 -6.89 5.18
C VAL A 196 3.82 -7.74 5.97
N ILE A 197 2.78 -7.13 6.55
CA ILE A 197 1.74 -7.87 7.28
C ILE A 197 1.08 -8.90 6.35
N HIS A 198 0.67 -8.48 5.16
CA HIS A 198 0.04 -9.35 4.17
C HIS A 198 0.96 -10.53 3.77
N ALA A 199 2.22 -10.26 3.43
CA ALA A 199 3.15 -11.31 3.03
C ALA A 199 3.42 -12.34 4.15
N ARG A 200 3.44 -11.90 5.42
CA ARG A 200 3.71 -12.77 6.58
C ARG A 200 2.48 -13.57 7.05
N MET A 201 1.27 -13.09 6.73
CA MET A 201 0.00 -13.72 7.11
C MET A 201 -0.61 -14.58 5.99
N GLY A 202 -0.18 -14.38 4.75
CA GLY A 202 -0.71 -15.04 3.56
C GLY A 202 -1.80 -14.20 2.87
N GLU A 203 -1.91 -14.36 1.55
CA GLU A 203 -2.86 -13.66 0.68
C GLU A 203 -4.25 -14.31 0.72
N ASP A 204 -4.88 -14.34 1.90
CA ASP A 204 -6.28 -14.77 2.02
C ASP A 204 -7.17 -13.52 2.07
N GLU A 205 -7.75 -13.15 0.93
CA GLU A 205 -8.66 -12.00 0.81
C GLU A 205 -9.94 -12.14 1.63
N THR A 206 -10.23 -13.31 2.21
CA THR A 206 -11.37 -13.50 3.13
C THR A 206 -11.03 -13.13 4.58
N ARG A 207 -9.74 -12.90 4.87
CA ARG A 207 -9.22 -12.56 6.20
C ARG A 207 -9.13 -11.05 6.43
N TYR A 208 -10.29 -10.44 6.65
CA TYR A 208 -10.36 -9.05 7.13
C TYR A 208 -10.39 -8.96 8.67
N GLU A 209 -9.92 -9.99 9.37
CA GLU A 209 -9.95 -9.99 10.82
C GLU A 209 -9.03 -8.91 11.41
N LEU A 210 -9.54 -8.14 12.37
CA LEU A 210 -8.81 -7.04 13.01
C LEU A 210 -8.26 -6.00 12.02
N ALA A 211 -9.05 -5.57 11.03
CA ALA A 211 -8.68 -4.46 10.15
C ALA A 211 -8.18 -3.21 10.93
N TRP A 212 -8.75 -2.96 12.11
CA TRP A 212 -8.29 -1.91 13.00
C TRP A 212 -6.84 -2.08 13.47
N LEU A 213 -6.36 -3.30 13.68
CA LEU A 213 -5.00 -3.61 14.11
C LEU A 213 -3.99 -3.42 12.97
N ASN A 214 -4.36 -3.81 11.74
CA ASN A 214 -3.54 -3.57 10.53
C ASN A 214 -3.32 -2.07 10.34
N GLU A 215 -4.42 -1.32 10.27
CA GLU A 215 -4.39 0.13 10.05
C GLU A 215 -3.66 0.85 11.18
N LEU A 216 -3.88 0.44 12.43
CA LEU A 216 -3.21 1.04 13.57
C LEU A 216 -1.69 0.79 13.54
N ALA A 217 -1.24 -0.40 13.10
CA ALA A 217 0.18 -0.67 12.88
C ALA A 217 0.78 0.27 11.84
N ALA A 218 0.10 0.40 10.70
CA ALA A 218 0.53 1.22 9.58
C ALA A 218 0.58 2.71 9.94
N VAL A 219 -0.46 3.24 10.60
CA VAL A 219 -0.54 4.65 11.05
C VAL A 219 0.53 4.95 12.10
N LEU A 220 0.60 4.20 13.20
CA LEU A 220 1.49 4.56 14.31
C LEU A 220 2.96 4.41 13.94
N THR A 221 3.31 3.32 13.25
CA THR A 221 4.71 3.01 12.92
C THR A 221 5.26 3.96 11.86
N SER A 222 4.49 4.22 10.79
CA SER A 222 4.93 5.15 9.73
C SER A 222 5.09 6.57 10.25
N GLN A 223 4.13 7.06 11.04
CA GLN A 223 4.18 8.42 11.58
C GLN A 223 5.30 8.57 12.60
N PHE A 224 5.52 7.58 13.46
CA PHE A 224 6.63 7.60 14.41
C PHE A 224 8.00 7.58 13.72
N ALA A 225 8.15 6.85 12.61
CA ALA A 225 9.37 6.89 11.80
C ALA A 225 9.65 8.30 11.27
N ILE A 226 8.61 8.97 10.74
CA ILE A 226 8.71 10.33 10.21
C ILE A 226 9.00 11.34 11.32
N GLU A 227 8.34 11.25 12.47
CA GLU A 227 8.60 12.11 13.63
C GLU A 227 10.01 11.92 14.17
N SER A 228 10.47 10.68 14.31
CA SER A 228 11.82 10.36 14.78
C SER A 228 12.87 10.92 13.82
N ALA A 229 12.68 10.73 12.51
CA ALA A 229 13.56 11.28 11.48
C ALA A 229 13.58 12.82 11.51
N ALA A 230 12.43 13.48 11.68
CA ALA A 230 12.36 14.93 11.79
C ALA A 230 13.11 15.46 13.01
N ARG A 231 12.98 14.80 14.18
CA ARG A 231 13.71 15.17 15.41
C ARG A 231 15.24 14.99 15.24
N GLU A 232 15.67 13.98 14.50
CA GLU A 232 17.10 13.76 14.20
C GLU A 232 17.73 14.87 13.37
N LEU A 233 16.95 15.62 12.58
CA LEU A 233 17.45 16.78 11.84
C LEU A 233 17.77 17.99 12.75
N GLN A 234 17.37 17.96 14.02
CA GLN A 234 17.60 19.03 15.00
C GLN A 234 17.08 20.41 14.56
N ASP A 235 16.13 20.44 13.62
CA ASP A 235 15.42 21.65 13.20
C ASP A 235 14.04 21.68 13.87
N VAL A 236 13.88 22.60 14.81
CA VAL A 236 12.64 22.77 15.59
C VAL A 236 11.46 23.14 14.71
N LYS A 237 11.65 24.00 13.70
CA LYS A 237 10.55 24.45 12.83
C LYS A 237 10.04 23.32 11.95
N ILE A 238 10.97 22.53 11.40
CA ILE A 238 10.63 21.35 10.60
C ILE A 238 9.92 20.32 11.49
N SER A 239 10.41 20.07 12.70
CA SER A 239 9.81 19.12 13.63
C SER A 239 8.37 19.50 13.99
N GLU A 240 8.12 20.77 14.33
CA GLU A 240 6.77 21.28 14.62
C GLU A 240 5.84 21.21 13.40
N GLN A 241 6.36 21.47 12.20
CA GLN A 241 5.59 21.35 10.96
C GLN A 241 5.19 19.89 10.69
N VAL A 242 6.13 18.96 10.86
CA VAL A 242 5.91 17.53 10.69
C VAL A 242 4.83 17.05 11.65
N GLU A 243 4.98 17.33 12.95
CA GLU A 243 4.01 16.92 13.98
C GLU A 243 2.60 17.46 13.65
N ARG A 244 2.49 18.74 13.26
CA ARG A 244 1.21 19.34 12.89
C ARG A 244 0.56 18.68 11.67
N CYS A 245 1.34 18.40 10.62
CA CYS A 245 0.84 17.73 9.43
C CYS A 245 0.41 16.29 9.75
N LEU A 246 1.22 15.53 10.49
CA LEU A 246 0.90 14.14 10.85
C LEU A 246 -0.35 14.04 11.74
N ASN A 247 -0.49 14.92 12.73
CA ASN A 247 -1.71 15.00 13.55
C ASN A 247 -2.95 15.28 12.70
N ARG A 248 -2.84 16.20 11.73
CA ARG A 248 -3.94 16.50 10.80
C ARG A 248 -4.25 15.31 9.89
N MET A 249 -3.25 14.61 9.38
CA MET A 249 -3.41 13.41 8.56
C MET A 249 -4.11 12.31 9.35
N ARG A 250 -3.61 12.01 10.56
CA ARG A 250 -4.18 11.03 11.48
C ARG A 250 -5.65 11.32 11.76
N SER A 251 -6.02 12.57 12.04
CA SER A 251 -7.43 12.95 12.31
C SER A 251 -8.41 12.65 11.16
N ARG A 252 -7.89 12.47 9.93
CA ARG A 252 -8.68 12.16 8.72
C ARG A 252 -8.72 10.67 8.39
N GLN A 253 -7.86 9.86 9.02
CA GLN A 253 -7.81 8.42 8.82
C GLN A 253 -8.92 7.72 9.60
N GLN A 254 -9.46 6.62 9.06
CA GLN A 254 -10.57 5.86 9.65
C GLN A 254 -10.30 5.46 11.12
N TYR A 255 -9.08 5.04 11.42
CA TYR A 255 -8.64 4.61 12.75
C TYR A 255 -7.77 5.66 13.47
N GLY A 256 -7.75 6.91 13.02
CA GLY A 256 -6.95 7.97 13.63
C GLY A 256 -7.28 8.24 15.10
N THR A 257 -8.56 8.33 15.42
CA THR A 257 -9.01 8.49 16.82
C THR A 257 -8.65 7.29 17.71
N LEU A 258 -8.59 6.08 17.12
CA LEU A 258 -8.11 4.89 17.83
C LEU A 258 -6.61 5.00 18.08
N ALA A 259 -5.84 5.44 17.07
CA ALA A 259 -4.41 5.69 17.20
C ALA A 259 -4.09 6.67 18.33
N ASP A 260 -4.82 7.78 18.41
CA ASP A 260 -4.64 8.74 19.51
C ASP A 260 -4.99 8.13 20.88
N ALA A 261 -6.06 7.35 20.98
CA ALA A 261 -6.44 6.69 22.22
C ALA A 261 -5.39 5.68 22.69
N VAL A 262 -4.81 4.90 21.76
CA VAL A 262 -3.75 3.93 22.06
C VAL A 262 -2.46 4.64 22.47
N LEU A 263 -2.08 5.71 21.79
CA LEU A 263 -0.91 6.50 22.18
C LEU A 263 -1.07 7.10 23.58
N ARG A 264 -2.24 7.64 23.93
CA ARG A 264 -2.52 8.14 25.29
C ARG A 264 -2.46 7.05 26.35
N GLY A 265 -2.90 5.84 26.03
CA GLY A 265 -2.95 4.74 27.00
C GLY A 265 -1.63 3.98 27.17
N THR A 266 -0.72 4.07 26.20
CA THR A 266 0.47 3.21 26.14
C THR A 266 1.79 3.97 26.02
N GLU A 267 1.75 5.23 25.58
CA GLU A 267 2.92 6.06 25.26
C GLU A 267 3.90 5.42 24.27
N ASN A 268 3.50 4.35 23.58
CA ASN A 268 4.37 3.52 22.76
C ASN A 268 3.82 3.42 21.31
N HIS A 269 4.49 4.13 20.40
CA HIS A 269 4.13 4.17 18.99
C HIS A 269 4.33 2.83 18.26
N LEU A 270 5.20 1.96 18.78
CA LEU A 270 5.50 0.67 18.16
C LEU A 270 4.70 -0.48 18.76
N ILE A 271 3.77 -0.20 19.68
CA ILE A 271 3.10 -1.26 20.44
C ILE A 271 2.34 -2.24 19.55
N VAL A 272 1.71 -1.73 18.49
CA VAL A 272 0.93 -2.54 17.56
C VAL A 272 1.82 -3.28 16.57
N TRP A 273 2.91 -2.66 16.12
CA TRP A 273 3.90 -3.37 15.32
C TRP A 273 4.53 -4.54 16.08
N ARG A 274 4.86 -4.34 17.36
CA ARG A 274 5.36 -5.41 18.24
C ARG A 274 4.34 -6.52 18.45
N ALA A 275 3.05 -6.18 18.52
CA ALA A 275 1.99 -7.19 18.54
C ALA A 275 2.00 -8.02 17.25
N TRP A 276 2.18 -7.39 16.09
CA TRP A 276 2.34 -8.09 14.81
C TRP A 276 3.56 -8.99 14.78
N GLU A 277 4.71 -8.57 15.29
CA GLU A 277 5.90 -9.42 15.42
C GLU A 277 5.57 -10.71 16.19
N ARG A 278 4.86 -10.61 17.31
CA ARG A 278 4.41 -11.78 18.08
C ARG A 278 3.41 -12.65 17.31
N ILE A 279 2.50 -12.05 16.55
CA ILE A 279 1.55 -12.78 15.69
C ILE A 279 2.29 -13.54 14.58
N PHE A 280 3.34 -12.94 14.00
CA PHE A 280 4.15 -13.56 12.96
C PHE A 280 4.89 -14.81 13.46
N ASP A 281 5.28 -14.83 14.74
CA ASP A 281 5.97 -15.94 15.38
C ASP A 281 5.03 -17.06 15.87
N LEU A 282 3.71 -16.87 15.78
CA LEU A 282 2.76 -17.91 16.18
C LEU A 282 2.88 -19.16 15.28
N PRO A 283 2.70 -20.36 15.86
CA PRO A 283 2.48 -21.58 15.08
C PRO A 283 1.32 -21.40 14.10
N GLN A 284 1.40 -22.02 12.93
CA GLN A 284 0.43 -21.84 11.83
C GLN A 284 -1.05 -22.01 12.26
N GLU A 285 -1.33 -22.97 13.15
CA GLU A 285 -2.68 -23.18 13.69
C GLU A 285 -3.21 -21.96 14.49
N LYS A 286 -2.36 -21.36 15.32
CA LYS A 286 -2.70 -20.15 16.09
C LYS A 286 -2.70 -18.91 15.21
N LYS A 287 -1.77 -18.79 14.27
CA LYS A 287 -1.74 -17.71 13.28
C LYS A 287 -3.03 -17.69 12.45
N ARG A 288 -3.64 -18.85 12.17
CA ARG A 288 -4.96 -18.91 11.53
C ARG A 288 -6.09 -18.33 12.38
N ASN A 289 -5.95 -18.32 13.70
CA ASN A 289 -6.95 -17.88 14.65
C ASN A 289 -6.49 -16.65 15.45
N TYR A 290 -5.53 -15.88 14.93
CA TYR A 290 -4.87 -14.79 15.67
C TYR A 290 -5.87 -13.77 16.22
N ALA A 291 -6.99 -13.57 15.52
CA ALA A 291 -8.00 -12.60 15.87
C ALA A 291 -8.96 -13.02 17.00
N ARG A 292 -8.85 -14.26 17.52
CA ARG A 292 -9.60 -14.69 18.70
C ARG A 292 -9.06 -14.01 19.95
N ASN A 293 -9.97 -13.63 20.85
CA ASN A 293 -9.64 -12.97 22.12
C ASN A 293 -8.61 -13.76 22.92
N SER A 294 -8.75 -15.09 22.95
CA SER A 294 -7.83 -16.01 23.63
C SER A 294 -6.40 -16.02 23.06
N VAL A 295 -6.17 -15.40 21.89
CA VAL A 295 -4.87 -15.32 21.23
C VAL A 295 -4.35 -13.88 21.22
N ILE A 296 -5.13 -12.92 20.71
CA ILE A 296 -4.67 -11.53 20.56
C ILE A 296 -4.50 -10.81 21.88
N THR A 297 -5.41 -10.98 22.84
CA THR A 297 -5.36 -10.23 24.10
C THR A 297 -4.13 -10.54 24.94
N PRO A 298 -3.74 -11.83 25.14
CA PRO A 298 -2.46 -12.15 25.77
C PRO A 298 -1.27 -11.50 25.06
N ILE A 299 -1.24 -11.49 23.72
CA ILE A 299 -0.18 -10.85 22.94
C ILE A 299 -0.13 -9.34 23.20
N LEU A 300 -1.28 -8.66 23.20
CA LEU A 300 -1.37 -7.23 23.47
C LEU A 300 -0.88 -6.91 24.90
N HIS A 301 -1.24 -7.72 25.89
CA HIS A 301 -0.74 -7.58 27.26
C HIS A 301 0.78 -7.76 27.34
N GLU A 302 1.32 -8.79 26.67
CA GLU A 302 2.77 -9.06 26.63
C GLU A 302 3.58 -7.91 26.05
N VAL A 303 3.05 -7.19 25.05
CA VAL A 303 3.73 -6.02 24.45
C VAL A 303 3.47 -4.72 25.22
N GLY A 304 2.72 -4.78 26.33
CA GLY A 304 2.48 -3.66 27.25
C GLY A 304 1.14 -2.93 27.05
N TRP A 305 0.24 -3.44 26.20
CA TRP A 305 -1.10 -2.88 26.01
C TRP A 305 -2.11 -3.67 26.83
N ASN A 306 -2.31 -3.26 28.08
CA ASN A 306 -3.26 -3.90 29.01
C ASN A 306 -4.72 -3.55 28.67
N VAL A 307 -5.22 -4.12 27.57
CA VAL A 307 -6.55 -3.85 27.02
C VAL A 307 -7.55 -4.96 27.33
N GLU A 308 -8.81 -4.58 27.51
CA GLU A 308 -9.95 -5.49 27.54
C GLU A 308 -10.86 -5.22 26.34
N PHE A 309 -11.48 -6.27 25.79
CA PHE A 309 -12.42 -6.14 24.67
C PHE A 309 -13.87 -6.33 25.11
N PRO A 310 -14.81 -5.50 24.61
CA PRO A 310 -14.61 -4.44 23.61
C PRO A 310 -13.81 -3.24 24.17
N TYR A 311 -12.81 -2.77 23.41
CA TYR A 311 -12.00 -1.62 23.79
C TYR A 311 -12.72 -0.35 23.34
N THR A 312 -13.14 0.46 24.32
CA THR A 312 -13.95 1.66 24.07
C THR A 312 -13.07 2.91 24.05
N TYR A 313 -13.29 3.79 23.07
CA TYR A 313 -12.55 5.05 22.89
C TYR A 313 -13.45 6.07 22.18
N ASP A 314 -13.50 7.32 22.66
CA ASP A 314 -14.22 8.44 22.03
C ASP A 314 -15.64 8.09 21.52
N ASN A 315 -16.44 7.40 22.34
CA ASN A 315 -17.80 6.89 22.03
C ASN A 315 -17.87 5.84 20.89
N LYS A 316 -16.74 5.25 20.52
CA LYS A 316 -16.60 4.11 19.60
C LYS A 316 -16.00 2.93 20.35
N TYR A 317 -15.98 1.77 19.71
CA TYR A 317 -15.26 0.62 20.23
C TYR A 317 -14.68 -0.23 19.10
N VAL A 318 -13.63 -0.98 19.42
CA VAL A 318 -13.17 -2.11 18.61
C VAL A 318 -13.33 -3.40 19.40
N THR A 319 -13.52 -4.49 18.67
CA THR A 319 -13.66 -5.83 19.24
C THR A 319 -12.71 -6.80 18.55
N VAL A 320 -12.59 -7.96 19.17
CA VAL A 320 -11.93 -9.16 18.66
C VAL A 320 -12.98 -10.26 18.52
N TYR A 321 -12.64 -11.36 17.83
CA TYR A 321 -13.55 -12.51 17.79
C TYR A 321 -13.55 -13.21 19.15
N VAL A 322 -14.73 -13.63 19.60
CA VAL A 322 -14.90 -14.36 20.87
C VAL A 322 -14.30 -15.75 20.78
#